data_AF-A0A2V8ULF3-F1
#
_entry.id   AF-A0A2V8ULF3-F1
#
_cell.length_a   1.000
_cell.length_b   1.000
_cell.length_c   1.000
_cell.angle_alpha   90.00
_cell.angle_beta   90.00
_cell.angle_gamma   90.00
#
_symmetry.space_group_name_H-M   'P 1'
#
loop_
_entity.id
_entity.type
_entity.pdbx_description
1 polymer ?
#
loop_
_entity_poly.entity_id
_entity_poly.type
_entity_poly.pdbx_seq_one_letter_code
_entity_poly.pdbx_strand_id
1 'polypeptide(L)'
;MIVVEGYFDCMRVHQAGFPGVVVLMGASLSAQQESALLKRFDQAIVLLDGDAAGRAGTRSIAFRLSRRCSLNTVDLPDGILE
;
A
#
# COMPACT_ATOMS: atom_id res chain seq x y z
N MET A 1 4.32 -1.52 8.30
CA MET A 1 3.25 -2.31 7.63
C MET A 1 3.32 -2.05 6.14
N ILE A 2 3.00 -3.04 5.31
CA ILE A 2 3.00 -2.94 3.84
C ILE A 2 1.53 -2.87 3.36
N VAL A 3 1.23 -1.96 2.45
CA VAL A 3 -0.08 -1.77 1.84
C VAL A 3 0.03 -2.15 0.36
N VAL A 4 -0.76 -3.13 -0.06
CA VAL A 4 -0.79 -3.64 -1.44
C VAL A 4 -2.16 -3.49 -2.09
N GLU A 5 -2.19 -3.59 -3.41
CA GLU A 5 -3.41 -3.46 -4.21
C GLU A 5 -4.27 -4.73 -4.20
N GLY A 6 -3.65 -5.88 -4.52
CA GLY A 6 -4.32 -7.15 -4.74
C GLY A 6 -4.15 -8.18 -3.62
N TYR A 7 -5.09 -9.13 -3.57
CA TYR A 7 -5.04 -10.26 -2.63
C TYR A 7 -3.83 -11.16 -2.87
N PHE A 8 -3.47 -11.41 -4.14
CA PHE A 8 -2.30 -12.22 -4.47
C PHE A 8 -1.00 -11.59 -3.98
N ASP A 9 -0.86 -10.27 -4.09
CA ASP A 9 0.33 -9.56 -3.60
C ASP A 9 0.43 -9.63 -2.09
N CYS A 10 -0.71 -9.53 -1.41
CA CYS A 10 -0.78 -9.70 0.03
C CYS A 10 -0.26 -11.08 0.44
N MET A 11 -0.70 -12.14 -0.26
CA MET A 11 -0.21 -13.49 -0.03
C MET A 11 1.29 -13.62 -0.32
N ARG A 12 1.77 -13.09 -1.45
CA ARG A 12 3.19 -13.17 -1.84
C ARG A 12 4.09 -12.46 -0.83
N VAL A 13 3.71 -11.25 -0.41
CA VAL A 13 4.44 -10.47 0.60
C VAL A 13 4.43 -11.18 1.95
N HIS A 14 3.27 -11.72 2.36
CA HIS A 14 3.16 -12.50 3.59
C HIS A 14 4.04 -13.76 3.54
N GLN A 15 4.02 -14.51 2.44
CA GLN A 15 4.85 -15.70 2.20
C GLN A 15 6.35 -15.37 2.14
N ALA A 16 6.71 -14.18 1.68
CA ALA A 16 8.08 -13.68 1.68
C ALA A 16 8.61 -13.31 3.08
N GLY A 17 7.82 -13.52 4.14
CA GLY A 17 8.23 -13.29 5.53
C GLY A 17 7.83 -11.93 6.09
N PHE A 18 6.95 -11.19 5.41
CA PHE A 18 6.44 -9.90 5.86
C PHE A 18 4.96 -10.00 6.30
N PRO A 19 4.67 -10.47 7.53
CA PRO A 19 3.30 -10.71 7.97
C PRO A 19 2.48 -9.44 8.18
N GLY A 20 3.14 -8.29 8.35
CA GLY A 20 2.51 -6.99 8.52
C GLY A 20 2.06 -6.38 7.18
N VAL A 21 1.25 -7.09 6.40
CA VAL A 21 0.73 -6.66 5.10
C VAL A 21 -0.79 -6.57 5.10
N VAL A 22 -1.33 -5.55 4.43
CA VAL A 22 -2.77 -5.33 4.24
C VAL A 22 -3.07 -4.98 2.79
N VAL A 23 -4.28 -5.30 2.37
CA VAL A 23 -4.74 -5.13 0.98
C VAL A 23 -5.83 -4.06 0.91
N LEU A 24 -5.76 -3.20 -0.11
CA LEU A 24 -6.76 -2.16 -0.37
C LEU A 24 -7.97 -2.68 -1.15
N MET A 25 -7.80 -3.76 -1.93
CA MET A 25 -8.76 -4.28 -2.90
C MET A 25 -9.02 -3.24 -4.01
N GLY A 26 -7.93 -2.74 -4.60
CA GLY A 26 -7.89 -1.70 -5.63
C GLY A 26 -6.92 -0.54 -5.28
N ALA A 27 -6.72 0.40 -6.20
CA ALA A 27 -5.74 1.49 -6.06
C ALA A 27 -6.18 2.70 -5.19
N SER A 28 -7.16 2.56 -4.29
CA SER A 28 -7.72 3.68 -3.51
C SER A 28 -7.86 3.37 -2.02
N LEU A 29 -7.56 4.36 -1.17
CA LEU A 29 -7.67 4.26 0.28
C LEU A 29 -8.91 4.98 0.80
N SER A 30 -9.81 4.25 1.46
CA SER A 30 -10.97 4.84 2.15
C SER A 30 -10.54 5.59 3.42
N ALA A 31 -11.37 6.53 3.88
CA ALA A 31 -11.15 7.23 5.14
C ALA A 31 -11.17 6.29 6.36
N GLN A 32 -12.00 5.24 6.31
CA GLN A 32 -12.08 4.23 7.36
C GLN A 32 -10.80 3.39 7.43
N GLN A 33 -10.29 2.91 6.29
CA GLN A 33 -9.00 2.21 6.23
C GLN A 33 -7.88 3.12 6.72
N GLU A 34 -7.79 4.35 6.21
CA GLU A 34 -6.81 5.35 6.64
C GLU A 34 -6.80 5.56 8.16
N SER A 35 -7.98 5.75 8.77
CA SER A 35 -8.11 5.89 10.22
C SER A 35 -7.64 4.64 10.96
N ALA A 36 -7.97 3.46 10.46
CA ALA A 36 -7.56 2.19 11.07
C ALA A 36 -6.04 1.96 10.98
N LEU A 37 -5.43 2.30 9.85
CA LEU A 37 -3.97 2.19 9.65
C LEU A 37 -3.24 3.11 10.62
N LEU A 38 -3.64 4.39 10.70
CA LEU A 38 -2.97 5.39 11.53
C LEU A 38 -3.17 5.20 13.03
N LYS A 39 -4.22 4.50 13.45
CA LYS A 39 -4.41 4.14 14.87
C LYS A 39 -3.49 3.01 15.33
N ARG A 40 -2.97 2.21 14.40
CA ARG A 40 -2.23 0.97 14.71
C ARG A 40 -0.77 1.01 14.30
N PHE A 41 -0.39 1.87 13.35
CA PHE A 41 0.93 1.85 12.74
C PHE A 41 1.46 3.26 12.50
N ASP A 42 2.65 3.53 13.03
CA ASP A 42 3.38 4.78 12.82
C ASP A 42 4.24 4.77 11.54
N GLN A 43 4.35 3.60 10.88
CA GLN A 43 5.13 3.43 9.65
C GLN A 43 4.41 2.56 8.61
N ALA A 44 4.36 3.04 7.37
CA ALA A 44 3.73 2.35 6.25
C ALA A 44 4.61 2.35 5.00
N ILE A 45 4.58 1.24 4.25
CA ILE A 45 5.16 1.08 2.93
C ILE A 45 4.00 0.89 1.94
N VAL A 46 3.93 1.69 0.90
CA VAL A 46 2.92 1.54 -0.17
C VAL A 46 3.56 0.87 -1.37
N LEU A 47 2.99 -0.26 -1.79
CA LEU A 47 3.43 -1.11 -2.88
C LEU A 47 2.21 -1.44 -3.76
N LEU A 48 1.87 -0.54 -4.68
CA LEU A 48 0.81 -0.76 -5.67
C LEU A 48 1.44 -1.04 -7.04
N ASP A 49 0.59 -1.42 -7.99
CA ASP A 49 1.04 -1.78 -9.33
C ASP A 49 1.74 -0.61 -10.04
N GLY A 50 2.65 -0.98 -10.93
CA GLY A 50 3.41 -0.03 -11.73
C GLY A 50 2.60 0.69 -12.80
N ASP A 51 1.30 0.40 -12.94
CA ASP A 51 0.42 0.91 -13.99
C ASP A 51 -0.07 2.35 -13.71
N ALA A 52 -0.94 2.88 -14.57
CA ALA A 52 -1.46 4.24 -14.38
C ALA A 52 -2.29 4.40 -13.09
N ALA A 53 -3.08 3.39 -12.72
CA ALA A 53 -3.97 3.42 -11.57
C ALA A 53 -3.18 3.30 -10.26
N GLY A 54 -2.27 2.33 -10.15
CA GLY A 54 -1.41 2.09 -9.00
C GLY A 54 -0.47 3.26 -8.72
N ARG A 55 0.11 3.90 -9.75
CA ARG A 55 0.90 5.13 -9.58
C ARG A 55 0.06 6.30 -9.07
N ALA A 56 -1.17 6.47 -9.57
CA ALA A 56 -2.08 7.52 -9.09
C ALA A 56 -2.52 7.26 -7.64
N GLY A 57 -2.85 6.00 -7.32
CA GLY A 57 -3.17 5.54 -5.98
C GLY A 57 -2.03 5.79 -4.99
N THR A 58 -0.81 5.41 -5.36
CA THR A 58 0.39 5.59 -4.53
C THR A 58 0.60 7.06 -4.18
N ARG A 59 0.50 7.98 -5.16
CA ARG A 59 0.59 9.42 -4.91
C ARG A 59 -0.50 9.94 -3.98
N SER A 60 -1.75 9.52 -4.21
CA SER A 60 -2.90 9.93 -3.38
C SER A 60 -2.75 9.48 -1.93
N ILE A 61 -2.37 8.21 -1.72
CA ILE A 61 -2.12 7.63 -0.40
C ILE A 61 -0.95 8.33 0.27
N ALA A 62 0.15 8.54 -0.47
CA ALA A 62 1.32 9.20 0.07
C ALA A 62 1.01 10.62 0.56
N PHE A 63 0.23 11.38 -0.20
CA PHE A 63 -0.22 12.71 0.20
C PHE A 63 -1.05 12.68 1.51
N ARG A 64 -1.91 11.67 1.65
CA ARG A 64 -2.80 11.52 2.82
C ARG A 64 -2.09 11.01 4.09
N LEU A 65 -1.08 10.16 3.93
CA LEU A 65 -0.42 9.47 5.04
C LEU A 65 0.88 10.13 5.48
N SER A 66 1.65 10.73 4.56
CA SER A 66 2.99 11.33 4.85
C SER A 66 3.00 12.37 5.97
N ARG A 67 1.87 13.04 6.23
CA ARG A 67 1.74 14.05 7.29
C ARG A 67 1.48 13.46 8.69
N ARG A 68 1.18 12.15 8.77
CA ARG A 68 0.72 11.50 10.01
C ARG A 68 1.48 10.22 10.36
N CYS A 69 2.19 9.62 9.42
CA CYS A 69 3.06 8.47 9.68
C CYS A 69 4.31 8.53 8.80
N SER A 70 5.37 7.80 9.20
CA SER A 70 6.54 7.62 8.33
C SER A 70 6.16 6.77 7.14
N LEU A 71 6.35 7.29 5.94
CA LEU A 71 5.89 6.65 4.72
C LEU A 71 7.05 6.41 3.76
N ASN A 72 7.15 5.18 3.27
CA ASN A 72 7.96 4.85 2.10
C ASN A 72 7.05 4.38 0.97
N THR A 73 7.42 4.70 -0.27
CA THR A 73 6.75 4.20 -1.47
C THR A 73 7.74 3.35 -2.27
N VAL A 74 7.23 2.31 -2.92
CA VAL A 74 8.02 1.49 -3.83
C VAL A 74 7.46 1.68 -5.23
N ASP A 75 8.30 2.20 -6.13
CA ASP A 75 7.95 2.31 -7.54
C ASP A 75 8.29 0.99 -8.24
N LEU A 76 7.26 0.35 -8.80
CA LEU A 76 7.41 -0.87 -9.56
C LEU A 76 7.40 -0.59 -11.06
N PRO A 77 8.19 -1.34 -11.86
CA PRO A 77 7.99 -1.42 -13.30
C PRO A 77 6.58 -1.95 -13.63
N ASP A 78 6.09 -1.59 -14.82
CA ASP A 78 4.81 -2.10 -15.32
C ASP A 78 4.83 -3.63 -15.45
N GLY A 79 3.74 -4.30 -15.08
CA GLY A 79 3.57 -5.75 -15.22
C GLY A 79 4.34 -6.67 -14.24
N ILE A 80 4.85 -6.16 -13.11
CA ILE A 80 5.59 -6.99 -12.12
C ILE A 80 4.67 -7.76 -11.16
N LEU A 81 3.49 -7.23 -10.86
CA LEU A 81 2.55 -7.82 -9.90
C LEU A 81 1.33 -8.51 -10.54
N GLU A 82 1.20 -8.42 -11.87
CA GLU A 82 0.15 -9.09 -12.67
C GLU A 82 0.30 -10.62 -12.71
#